data_AF-A0A948RF99-F1
#
_entry.id   AF-A0A948RF99-F1
#
_cell.length_a   1.000
_cell.length_b   1.000
_cell.length_c   1.000
_cell.angle_alpha   90.00
_cell.angle_beta   90.00
_cell.angle_gamma   90.00
#
_symmetry.space_group_name_H-M   'P 1'
#
loop_
_entity.id
_entity.type
_entity.pdbx_description
1 polymer ?
#
loop_
_entity_poly.entity_id
_entity_poly.type
_entity_poly.pdbx_seq_one_letter_code
_entity_poly.pdbx_strand_id
1 'polypeptide(L)' 'MNLDDLRKKIDETDAQIVRLIAERLRIAEDVGKNKREHGNQIEDKGRERVVLDNVKALARKENISSEDVEDIYR' A
#
# COMPACT_ATOMS: atom_id res chain seq x y z
N MET A 1 17.84 18.35 16.54
CA MET A 1 17.06 17.14 16.84
C MET A 1 18.03 16.10 17.35
N ASN A 2 17.79 15.51 18.52
CA ASN A 2 18.68 14.47 19.05
C ASN A 2 18.27 13.09 18.50
N LEU A 3 19.03 12.04 18.85
CA LEU A 3 18.75 10.67 18.37
C LEU A 3 17.38 10.16 18.83
N ASP A 4 16.96 10.50 20.05
CA ASP A 4 15.69 10.03 20.60
C ASP A 4 14.49 10.71 19.93
N ASP A 5 14.62 11.99 19.56
CA ASP A 5 13.62 12.71 18.78
C ASP A 5 13.44 12.09 17.38
N LEU A 6 14.54 11.67 16.74
CA LEU A 6 14.49 10.99 15.44
C LEU A 6 13.82 9.61 15.57
N ARG A 7 14.13 8.86 16.63
CA ARG A 7 13.49 7.56 16.89
C ARG A 7 11.98 7.70 17.10
N LYS A 8 11.54 8.69 17.88
CA LYS A 8 10.10 8.97 18.05
C LYS A 8 9.39 9.27 16.73
N LYS A 9 10.02 10.03 15.85
CA LYS A 9 9.47 10.29 14.51
C LYS A 9 9.36 9.03 13.66
N ILE A 10 10.31 8.11 13.77
CA ILE A 10 10.24 6.81 13.12
C ILE A 10 9.04 6.03 13.68
N ASP A 11 8.93 5.90 15.00
CA ASP A 11 7.82 5.19 15.66
C ASP A 11 6.45 5.76 15.25
N GLU A 12 6.33 7.08 15.17
CA GLU A 12 5.12 7.77 14.70
C GLU A 12 4.82 7.48 13.23
N THR A 13 5.85 7.44 12.39
CA THR A 13 5.72 7.11 10.96
C THR A 13 5.30 5.65 10.78
N ASP A 14 5.90 4.73 11.51
CA ASP A 14 5.57 3.30 11.48
C ASP A 14 4.12 3.06 11.91
N ALA A 15 3.66 3.75 12.95
CA ALA A 15 2.26 3.69 13.37
C ALA A 15 1.30 4.18 12.25
N GLN A 16 1.69 5.18 11.47
CA GLN A 16 0.90 5.63 10.32
C GLN A 16 0.91 4.61 9.19
N ILE A 17 2.05 4.01 8.88
CA ILE A 17 2.18 2.95 7.87
C ILE A 17 1.23 1.80 8.19
N VAL A 18 1.24 1.30 9.43
CA VAL A 18 0.36 0.20 9.85
C VAL A 18 -1.12 0.57 9.71
N ARG A 19 -1.51 1.79 10.08
CA ARG A 19 -2.90 2.26 9.94
C ARG A 19 -3.34 2.31 8.48
N LEU A 20 -2.49 2.83 7.60
CA LEU A 20 -2.77 2.92 6.16
C LEU A 20 -2.86 1.53 5.50
N ILE A 21 -2.00 0.59 5.90
CA ILE A 21 -2.09 -0.80 5.44
C ILE A 21 -3.42 -1.42 5.88
N ALA A 22 -3.81 -1.25 7.14
CA ALA A 22 -5.08 -1.76 7.65
C ALA A 22 -6.29 -1.17 6.91
N GLU A 23 -6.26 0.13 6.61
CA GLU A 23 -7.29 0.79 5.80
C GLU A 23 -7.36 0.21 4.39
N ARG A 24 -6.20 0.06 3.72
CA ARG A 24 -6.11 -0.55 2.38
C ARG A 24 -6.70 -1.96 2.35
N LEU A 25 -6.45 -2.76 3.38
CA LEU A 25 -7.01 -4.12 3.48
C LEU A 25 -8.53 -4.12 3.60
N ARG A 26 -9.11 -3.24 4.43
CA ARG A 26 -10.58 -3.12 4.54
C ARG A 26 -11.21 -2.71 3.21
N ILE A 27 -10.60 -1.75 2.50
CA ILE A 27 -11.07 -1.35 1.17
C ILE A 27 -11.00 -2.52 0.19
N ALA A 28 -9.90 -3.29 0.20
CA ALA A 28 -9.75 -4.46 -0.66
C ALA A 28 -10.80 -5.55 -0.35
N GLU A 29 -11.13 -5.77 0.93
CA GLU A 29 -12.20 -6.66 1.34
C GLU A 29 -13.56 -6.21 0.81
N ASP A 30 -13.88 -4.92 0.91
CA ASP A 30 -15.16 -4.38 0.43
C ASP A 30 -15.25 -4.43 -1.10
N VAL A 31 -14.15 -4.19 -1.81
CA VAL A 31 -14.05 -4.45 -3.26
C VAL A 31 -14.31 -5.93 -3.57
N GLY A 32 -13.74 -6.84 -2.78
CA GLY A 32 -13.95 -8.28 -2.92
C GLY A 32 -15.41 -8.69 -2.70
N LYS A 33 -16.07 -8.15 -1.67
CA LYS A 33 -17.51 -8.37 -1.40
C LYS A 33 -18.36 -7.88 -2.56
N ASN A 34 -18.12 -6.64 -3.02
CA ASN A 34 -18.85 -6.06 -4.14
C ASN A 34 -18.70 -6.90 -5.42
N LYS A 35 -17.48 -7.36 -5.75
CA LYS A 35 -17.25 -8.24 -6.91
C LYS A 35 -18.03 -9.55 -6.80
N ARG A 36 -18.06 -10.17 -5.62
CA ARG A 36 -18.81 -11.42 -5.38
C ARG A 36 -20.32 -11.21 -5.56
N GLU A 37 -20.87 -10.14 -5.00
CA GLU A 37 -22.29 -9.82 -5.09
C GLU A 37 -22.76 -9.59 -6.54
N HIS A 38 -21.90 -9.02 -7.39
CA HIS A 38 -22.20 -8.71 -8.78
C HIS A 38 -21.74 -9.79 -9.77
N GLY A 39 -21.23 -10.94 -9.29
CA GLY A 39 -20.78 -12.05 -10.13
C GLY A 39 -19.51 -11.74 -10.96
N ASN A 40 -18.75 -10.72 -10.60
CA ASN A 40 -17.51 -10.35 -11.27
C ASN A 40 -16.37 -11.29 -10.89
N GLN A 41 -15.38 -11.45 -11.79
CA GLN A 41 -14.16 -12.19 -11.47
C GLN A 41 -13.41 -11.52 -10.32
N ILE A 42 -13.04 -12.32 -9.33
CA ILE A 42 -12.29 -11.85 -8.15
C ILE A 42 -10.88 -11.43 -8.58
N GLU A 43 -10.22 -12.24 -9.40
CA GLU A 43 -8.90 -11.98 -9.96
C GLU A 43 -9.01 -10.97 -11.12
N ASP A 44 -8.20 -9.92 -11.07
CA ASP A 44 -8.14 -8.87 -12.09
C ASP A 44 -6.68 -8.46 -12.30
N LYS A 45 -5.98 -9.24 -13.12
CA LYS A 45 -4.56 -9.03 -13.45
C LYS A 45 -4.30 -7.66 -14.08
N GLY A 46 -5.27 -7.11 -14.80
CA GLY A 46 -5.19 -5.77 -15.37
C GLY A 46 -5.15 -4.73 -14.26
N ARG A 47 -6.05 -4.84 -13.29
CA ARG A 47 -6.09 -3.95 -12.13
C ARG A 47 -4.83 -4.07 -11.27
N GLU A 48 -4.33 -5.28 -11.04
CA GLU A 48 -3.08 -5.52 -10.29
C GLU A 48 -1.90 -4.82 -10.93
N ARG A 49 -1.74 -4.95 -12.25
CA ARG A 49 -0.69 -4.25 -12.99
C ARG A 49 -0.77 -2.73 -12.81
N VAL A 50 -1.97 -2.15 -12.91
CA VAL A 50 -2.18 -0.71 -12.69
C VAL A 50 -1.85 -0.30 -11.24
N VAL A 51 -2.13 -1.12 -10.23
CA VAL A 51 -1.68 -0.84 -8.85
C VAL A 51 -0.15 -0.77 -8.81
N LEU A 52 0.53 -1.78 -9.32
CA LEU A 52 1.99 -1.85 -9.28
C LEU A 52 2.65 -0.69 -10.04
N ASP A 53 2.15 -0.36 -11.23
CA ASP A 53 2.66 0.77 -12.02
C ASP A 53 2.51 2.11 -11.27
N ASN A 54 1.38 2.33 -10.61
CA ASN A 54 1.15 3.53 -9.80
C ASN A 54 2.09 3.59 -8.60
N VAL A 55 2.29 2.46 -7.90
CA VAL A 55 3.18 2.37 -6.75
C VAL A 55 4.63 2.63 -7.14
N LYS A 56 5.09 2.09 -8.26
CA LYS A 56 6.42 2.37 -8.82
C LYS A 56 6.60 3.84 -9.17
N ALA A 57 5.57 4.48 -9.73
CA ALA A 57 5.61 5.91 -10.03
C ALA A 57 5.71 6.76 -8.75
N LEU A 58 4.99 6.39 -7.68
CA LEU A 58 5.09 7.05 -6.38
C LEU A 58 6.48 6.85 -5.75
N ALA A 59 7.03 5.64 -5.79
CA ALA A 59 8.38 5.36 -5.28
C ALA A 59 9.44 6.25 -5.94
N ARG A 60 9.37 6.40 -7.27
CA ARG A 60 10.25 7.30 -8.02
C ARG A 60 10.09 8.76 -7.62
N LYS A 61 8.86 9.21 -7.39
CA LYS A 61 8.57 10.59 -6.95
C LYS A 61 9.16 10.89 -5.58
N GLU A 62 9.10 9.93 -4.67
CA GLU A 62 9.68 10.03 -3.32
C GLU A 62 11.19 9.72 -3.28
N ASN A 63 11.81 9.43 -4.44
CA ASN A 63 13.22 9.08 -4.59
C ASN A 63 13.65 7.84 -3.77
N ILE A 64 12.76 6.83 -3.68
CA ILE A 64 13.03 5.55 -3.03
C ILE A 64 13.02 4.41 -4.03
N SER A 65 13.61 3.27 -3.64
CA SER A 65 13.67 2.06 -4.47
C SER A 65 12.26 1.59 -4.83
N SER A 66 12.00 1.45 -6.13
CA SER A 66 10.73 0.90 -6.59
C SER A 66 10.56 -0.59 -6.28
N GLU A 67 11.67 -1.30 -6.08
CA GLU A 67 11.68 -2.72 -5.70
C GLU A 67 11.24 -2.86 -4.24
N ASP A 68 11.83 -2.09 -3.33
CA ASP A 68 11.49 -2.11 -1.89
C ASP A 68 10.00 -1.78 -1.67
N VAL A 69 9.45 -0.82 -2.44
CA VAL A 69 8.03 -0.49 -2.35
C VAL A 69 7.17 -1.59 -2.99
N GLU A 70 7.62 -2.22 -4.08
CA GLU A 70 6.89 -3.34 -4.69
C GLU A 70 6.76 -4.53 -3.73
N ASP A 71 7.78 -4.82 -2.94
CA ASP A 71 7.77 -5.91 -1.95
C ASP A 71 6.72 -5.72 -0.86
N ILE A 72 6.27 -4.50 -0.58
CA ILE A 72 5.16 -4.23 0.34
C ILE A 72 3.81 -4.67 -0.26
N TYR A 73 3.72 -4.74 -1.59
CA TYR A 73 2.49 -5.04 -2.33
C TYR A 73 2.39 -6.50 -2.81
N ARG A 74 3.45 -7.28 -2.64
CA ARG A 74 3.50 -8.72 -2.94
C ARG A 74 3.13 -9.54 -1.70
#